data_AF-A0A536H9L4-F1
#
_entry.id   AF-A0A536H9L4-F1
#
_cell.length_a   1.000
_cell.length_b   1.000
_cell.length_c   1.000
_cell.angle_alpha   90.00
_cell.angle_beta   90.00
_cell.angle_gamma   90.00
#
_symmetry.space_group_name_H-M   'P 1'
#
loop_
_entity.id
_entity.type
_entity.pdbx_description
1 polymer ?
#
loop_
_entity_poly.entity_id
_entity_poly.type
_entity_poly.pdbx_seq_one_letter_code
_entity_poly.pdbx_strand_id
1 'polypeptide(L)'
;MSPTRSRPTGSSIHFPGHGNTTVSSETQLPRIDESLDTLRAHDLPPFQAAIAHGTDFVLLGHLFYPALDPQRSADLSRATISLLRSDLAFKGAILSDDMEMGAITSSTPAPEAAVEFLIAGGDMVMVAHHLPVADATYDAIKAAVASGRLPRARLDEAVAKLQGLRNM
;
A
#
# COMPACT_ATOMS: atom_id res chain seq x y z
N MET A 1 -34.86 -5.98 -18.13
CA MET A 1 -33.42 -6.20 -18.33
C MET A 1 -32.71 -4.97 -17.80
N SER A 2 -32.10 -5.07 -16.61
CA SER A 2 -31.35 -3.97 -16.00
C SER A 2 -29.95 -3.94 -16.61
N PRO A 3 -29.42 -2.80 -17.06
CA PRO A 3 -28.07 -2.75 -17.58
C PRO A 3 -27.10 -2.89 -16.39
N THR A 4 -26.40 -4.01 -16.32
CA THR A 4 -25.23 -4.17 -15.45
C THR A 4 -24.18 -3.17 -15.90
N ARG A 5 -24.10 -2.02 -15.21
CA ARG A 5 -22.95 -1.13 -15.31
C ARG A 5 -21.74 -1.93 -14.83
N SER A 6 -20.86 -2.32 -15.74
CA SER A 6 -19.51 -2.74 -15.38
C SER A 6 -18.86 -1.53 -14.69
N ARG A 7 -18.65 -1.64 -13.38
CA ARG A 7 -17.98 -0.62 -12.59
C ARG A 7 -16.52 -0.56 -13.08
N PRO A 8 -16.03 0.58 -13.59
CA PRO A 8 -14.63 0.67 -13.99
C PRO A 8 -13.77 0.49 -12.73
N THR A 9 -12.99 -0.58 -12.67
CA THR A 9 -11.94 -0.77 -11.65
C THR A 9 -10.70 0.01 -12.10
N GLY A 10 -10.77 1.34 -12.02
CA GLY A 10 -9.66 2.22 -12.35
C GLY A 10 -8.81 2.48 -11.11
N SER A 11 -7.60 1.90 -11.06
CA SER A 11 -6.67 2.13 -9.96
C SER A 11 -5.92 3.44 -10.19
N SER A 12 -6.11 4.41 -9.31
CA SER A 12 -5.15 5.48 -9.08
C SER A 12 -3.92 4.81 -8.44
N ILE A 13 -3.06 4.17 -9.22
CA ILE A 13 -1.76 3.68 -8.75
C ILE A 13 -0.69 4.74 -9.04
N HIS A 14 0.25 5.03 -8.15
CA HIS A 14 0.48 4.45 -6.81
C HIS A 14 0.25 5.53 -5.75
N PHE A 15 -0.49 5.23 -4.67
CA PHE A 15 -0.70 6.17 -3.55
C PHE A 15 0.62 6.42 -2.80
N PRO A 16 0.91 7.65 -2.31
CA PRO A 16 0.08 8.87 -2.31
C PRO A 16 0.17 9.73 -3.58
N GLY A 17 0.90 9.28 -4.61
CA GLY A 17 1.16 10.01 -5.85
C GLY A 17 2.61 9.84 -6.28
N HIS A 18 2.83 9.68 -7.59
CA HIS A 18 4.15 9.51 -8.20
C HIS A 18 4.47 10.62 -9.22
N GLY A 19 3.65 11.67 -9.25
CA GLY A 19 3.49 12.58 -10.38
C GLY A 19 4.67 13.52 -10.69
N ASN A 20 5.65 13.65 -9.79
CA ASN A 20 6.74 14.62 -9.94
C ASN A 20 8.13 14.06 -9.65
N THR A 21 8.41 12.82 -10.08
CA THR A 21 9.76 12.25 -9.96
C THR A 21 10.36 11.96 -11.33
N THR A 22 11.59 12.41 -11.52
CA THR A 22 12.41 12.17 -12.72
C THR A 22 13.12 10.82 -12.70
N VAL A 23 12.91 10.00 -11.65
CA VAL A 23 13.57 8.72 -11.42
C VAL A 23 12.55 7.59 -11.49
N SER A 24 12.80 6.61 -12.36
CA SER A 24 12.00 5.37 -12.41
C SER A 24 12.18 4.60 -11.09
N SER A 25 11.06 4.18 -10.48
CA SER A 25 11.04 3.36 -9.25
C SER A 25 11.78 2.03 -9.39
N GLU A 26 12.11 1.62 -10.61
CA GLU A 26 12.77 0.36 -10.93
C GLU A 26 14.24 0.31 -10.49
N THR A 27 14.88 1.47 -10.25
CA THR A 27 16.34 1.53 -10.00
C THR A 27 16.75 2.17 -8.68
N GLN A 28 15.96 3.10 -8.15
CA GLN A 28 16.17 3.74 -6.84
C GLN A 28 14.80 4.08 -6.23
N LEU A 29 14.70 4.14 -4.89
CA LEU A 29 13.47 4.54 -4.22
C LEU A 29 13.23 6.03 -4.56
N PRO A 30 12.18 6.38 -5.30
CA PRO A 30 11.89 7.77 -5.65
C PRO A 30 11.69 8.58 -4.37
N ARG A 31 12.29 9.77 -4.32
CA ARG A 31 12.13 10.70 -3.20
C ARG A 31 11.32 11.91 -3.65
N ILE A 32 10.27 12.23 -2.90
CA ILE A 32 9.41 13.40 -3.14
C ILE A 32 9.57 14.36 -1.96
N ASP A 33 10.28 15.46 -2.17
CA ASP A 33 10.56 16.50 -1.14
C ASP A 33 9.49 17.60 -1.06
N GLU A 34 8.29 17.31 -1.53
CA GLU A 34 7.17 18.24 -1.52
C GLU A 34 6.49 18.33 -0.14
N SER A 35 5.69 19.37 0.05
CA SER A 35 4.95 19.60 1.30
C SER A 35 3.66 18.80 1.36
N LEU A 36 3.13 18.55 2.57
CA LEU A 36 1.79 17.96 2.72
C LEU A 36 0.69 18.81 2.08
N ASP A 37 0.86 20.13 2.00
CA ASP A 37 -0.12 21.01 1.34
C ASP A 37 -0.08 20.82 -0.17
N THR A 38 1.12 20.63 -0.75
CA THR A 38 1.29 20.26 -2.16
C THR A 38 0.61 18.91 -2.44
N LEU A 39 0.90 17.90 -1.62
CA LEU A 39 0.29 16.57 -1.73
C LEU A 39 -1.24 16.66 -1.75
N ARG A 40 -1.82 17.40 -0.79
CA ARG A 40 -3.27 17.57 -0.66
C ARG A 40 -3.88 18.31 -1.84
N ALA A 41 -3.20 19.32 -2.37
CA ALA A 41 -3.71 20.17 -3.44
C ALA A 41 -3.60 19.52 -4.83
N HIS A 42 -2.56 18.71 -5.07
CA HIS A 42 -2.21 18.23 -6.41
C HIS A 42 -2.33 16.71 -6.56
N ASP A 43 -1.82 15.92 -5.61
CA ASP A 43 -1.72 14.47 -5.77
C ASP A 43 -2.91 13.69 -5.21
N LEU A 44 -3.52 14.14 -4.11
CA LEU A 44 -4.67 13.47 -3.50
C LEU A 44 -6.00 13.57 -4.27
N PRO A 45 -6.33 14.63 -5.04
CA PRO A 45 -7.64 14.76 -5.68
C PRO A 45 -8.06 13.59 -6.58
N PRO A 46 -7.18 12.99 -7.41
CA PRO A 46 -7.50 11.76 -8.15
C PRO A 46 -7.90 10.59 -7.25
N PHE A 47 -7.20 10.37 -6.13
CA PHE A 47 -7.53 9.31 -5.18
C PHE A 47 -8.86 9.60 -4.45
N GLN A 48 -9.09 10.85 -4.05
CA GLN A 48 -10.37 11.28 -3.47
C GLN A 48 -11.54 10.98 -4.41
N ALA A 49 -11.39 11.29 -5.70
CA ALA A 49 -12.40 10.98 -6.71
C ALA A 49 -12.62 9.47 -6.84
N ALA A 50 -11.56 8.67 -6.93
CA ALA A 50 -11.65 7.21 -6.99
C ALA A 50 -12.35 6.60 -5.76
N ILE A 51 -12.04 7.11 -4.56
CA ILE A 51 -12.67 6.70 -3.30
C ILE A 51 -14.14 7.11 -3.26
N ALA A 52 -14.49 8.32 -3.73
CA ALA A 52 -15.88 8.78 -3.82
C ALA A 52 -16.71 7.93 -4.81
N HIS A 53 -16.08 7.40 -5.86
CA HIS A 53 -16.68 6.40 -6.76
C HIS A 53 -16.62 4.96 -6.22
N GLY A 54 -16.08 4.81 -5.01
CA GLY A 54 -16.02 3.59 -4.22
C GLY A 54 -15.07 2.54 -4.78
N THR A 55 -13.87 2.94 -5.22
CA THR A 55 -12.81 1.98 -5.56
C THR A 55 -12.66 0.93 -4.46
N ASP A 56 -12.49 -0.33 -4.84
CA ASP A 56 -12.51 -1.44 -3.89
C ASP A 56 -11.15 -1.64 -3.22
N PHE A 57 -10.08 -1.22 -3.89
CA PHE A 57 -8.73 -1.23 -3.36
C PHE A 57 -7.91 0.00 -3.79
N VAL A 58 -6.85 0.27 -3.04
CA VAL A 58 -5.79 1.23 -3.36
C VAL A 58 -4.45 0.53 -3.19
N LEU A 59 -3.53 0.78 -4.11
CA LEU A 59 -2.18 0.22 -4.08
C LEU A 59 -1.17 1.30 -3.70
N LEU A 60 -0.35 1.03 -2.68
CA LEU A 60 0.66 1.94 -2.15
C LEU A 60 1.98 1.72 -2.86
N GLY A 61 2.59 2.80 -3.32
CA GLY A 61 3.85 2.76 -4.05
C GLY A 61 5.07 2.86 -3.13
N HIS A 62 6.16 2.32 -3.62
CA HIS A 62 7.48 2.41 -2.99
C HIS A 62 8.10 3.76 -3.31
N LEU A 63 7.93 4.74 -2.42
CA LEU A 63 8.56 6.05 -2.52
C LEU A 63 8.84 6.65 -1.14
N PHE A 64 9.86 7.48 -1.03
CA PHE A 64 10.17 8.22 0.17
C PHE A 64 9.52 9.61 0.12
N TYR A 65 8.65 9.89 1.09
CA TYR A 65 7.96 11.17 1.19
C TYR A 65 8.19 11.73 2.61
N PRO A 66 9.27 12.49 2.84
CA PRO A 66 9.68 12.90 4.18
C PRO A 66 8.63 13.71 4.95
N ALA A 67 7.77 14.44 4.22
CA ALA A 67 6.69 15.20 4.83
C ALA A 67 5.56 14.31 5.39
N LEU A 68 5.43 13.06 4.91
CA LEU A 68 4.56 12.03 5.50
C LEU A 68 5.31 11.25 6.57
N ASP A 69 6.51 10.78 6.24
CA ASP A 69 7.34 9.98 7.13
C ASP A 69 8.83 10.18 6.79
N PRO A 70 9.62 10.78 7.69
CA PRO A 70 11.03 11.02 7.45
C PRO A 70 11.91 9.79 7.70
N GLN A 71 11.34 8.63 8.04
CA GLN A 71 12.09 7.42 8.38
C GLN A 71 11.75 6.23 7.47
N ARG A 72 10.54 6.20 6.91
CA ARG A 72 10.02 5.04 6.16
C ARG A 72 9.54 5.44 4.78
N SER A 73 9.54 4.48 3.86
CA SER A 73 8.82 4.61 2.60
C SER A 73 7.32 4.72 2.85
N ALA A 74 6.60 5.28 1.89
CA ALA A 74 5.19 5.60 2.02
C ALA A 74 4.33 4.36 2.30
N ASP A 75 4.62 3.23 1.65
CA ASP A 75 3.95 1.95 1.84
C ASP A 75 4.13 1.37 3.27
N LEU A 76 5.30 1.57 3.87
CA LEU A 76 5.62 1.09 5.23
C LEU A 76 5.23 2.10 6.33
N SER A 77 4.74 3.29 5.96
CA SER A 77 4.40 4.34 6.90
C SER A 77 2.97 4.25 7.43
N ARG A 78 2.83 4.24 8.75
CA ARG A 78 1.54 4.40 9.43
C ARG A 78 0.89 5.75 9.13
N ALA A 79 1.67 6.80 8.89
CA ALA A 79 1.14 8.12 8.56
C ALA A 79 0.45 8.11 7.19
N THR A 80 1.06 7.46 6.19
CA THR A 80 0.47 7.26 4.86
C THR A 80 -0.83 6.45 4.94
N ILE A 81 -0.84 5.36 5.71
CA ILE A 81 -2.05 4.55 5.88
C ILE A 81 -3.13 5.33 6.66
N SER A 82 -2.75 6.13 7.66
CA SER A 82 -3.68 7.00 8.38
C SER A 82 -4.28 8.07 7.48
N LEU A 83 -3.49 8.69 6.60
CA LEU A 83 -3.99 9.64 5.61
C LEU A 83 -5.09 8.99 4.75
N LEU A 84 -4.86 7.76 4.29
CA LEU A 84 -5.84 7.04 3.47
C LEU A 84 -7.08 6.62 4.28
N ARG A 85 -6.90 6.07 5.48
CA ARG A 85 -7.98 5.52 6.32
C ARG A 85 -8.83 6.58 7.01
N SER A 86 -8.18 7.60 7.56
CA SER A 86 -8.78 8.63 8.41
C SER A 86 -9.18 9.82 7.55
N ASP A 87 -8.22 10.46 6.89
CA ASP A 87 -8.44 11.75 6.22
C ASP A 87 -9.25 11.57 4.93
N LEU A 88 -8.95 10.52 4.16
CA LEU A 88 -9.70 10.17 2.94
C LEU A 88 -10.85 9.19 3.19
N ALA A 89 -11.06 8.79 4.45
CA ALA A 89 -12.12 7.87 4.88
C ALA A 89 -12.18 6.52 4.10
N PHE A 90 -11.07 6.06 3.51
CA PHE A 90 -11.05 4.88 2.65
C PHE A 90 -11.36 3.58 3.39
N LYS A 91 -12.38 2.84 2.91
CA LYS A 91 -12.85 1.60 3.56
C LYS A 91 -12.41 0.31 2.88
N GLY A 92 -11.95 0.37 1.63
CA GLY A 92 -11.52 -0.79 0.84
C GLY A 92 -10.20 -1.40 1.29
N ALA A 93 -9.65 -2.28 0.47
CA ALA A 93 -8.37 -2.96 0.74
C ALA A 93 -7.17 -2.09 0.37
N ILE A 94 -6.13 -2.11 1.21
CA ILE A 94 -4.85 -1.46 0.96
C ILE A 94 -3.85 -2.52 0.53
N LEU A 95 -3.35 -2.44 -0.70
CA LEU A 95 -2.39 -3.37 -1.28
C LEU A 95 -1.02 -2.72 -1.33
N SER A 96 0.04 -3.51 -1.15
CA SER A 96 1.38 -3.05 -1.47
C SER A 96 1.59 -3.09 -2.99
N ASP A 97 2.49 -2.26 -3.50
CA ASP A 97 3.20 -2.60 -4.73
C ASP A 97 4.10 -3.85 -4.49
N ASP A 98 4.69 -4.39 -5.55
CA ASP A 98 5.49 -5.60 -5.44
C ASP A 98 6.71 -5.37 -4.55
N MET A 99 6.82 -6.14 -3.46
CA MET A 99 7.91 -6.03 -2.48
C MET A 99 9.29 -6.39 -3.04
N GLU A 100 9.32 -7.02 -4.22
CA GLU A 100 10.55 -7.29 -4.95
C GLU A 100 10.96 -6.15 -5.89
N MET A 101 10.10 -5.14 -6.08
CA MET A 101 10.40 -3.99 -6.93
C MET A 101 11.09 -2.85 -6.19
N GLY A 102 11.97 -2.17 -6.93
CA GLY A 102 12.61 -0.94 -6.53
C GLY A 102 13.56 -1.08 -5.33
N ALA A 103 13.90 0.06 -4.73
CA ALA A 103 14.93 0.10 -3.69
C ALA A 103 14.42 -0.15 -2.26
N ILE A 104 13.17 -0.61 -2.08
CA ILE A 104 12.80 -1.25 -0.80
C ILE A 104 13.77 -2.40 -0.51
N THR A 105 14.10 -3.21 -1.51
CA THR A 105 15.07 -4.31 -1.40
C THR A 105 16.45 -3.87 -0.89
N SER A 106 16.81 -2.59 -1.05
CA SER A 106 18.09 -2.03 -0.59
C SER A 106 18.10 -1.62 0.90
N SER A 107 16.94 -1.25 1.47
CA SER A 107 16.82 -0.81 2.87
C SER A 107 16.10 -1.81 3.77
N THR A 108 15.17 -2.60 3.21
CA THR A 108 14.30 -3.53 3.93
C THR A 108 13.96 -4.71 3.02
N PRO A 109 14.51 -5.91 3.28
CA PRO A 109 14.20 -7.10 2.48
C PRO A 109 12.70 -7.40 2.44
N ALA A 110 12.21 -7.92 1.31
CA ALA A 110 10.79 -8.18 1.07
C ALA A 110 10.05 -8.91 2.22
N PRO A 111 10.61 -9.96 2.86
CA PRO A 111 9.95 -10.62 3.98
C PRO A 111 9.70 -9.70 5.19
N GLU A 112 10.65 -8.82 5.50
CA GLU A 112 10.53 -7.86 6.60
C GLU A 112 9.59 -6.71 6.22
N ALA A 113 9.71 -6.19 4.99
CA ALA A 113 8.84 -5.14 4.46
C ALA A 113 7.37 -5.58 4.47
N ALA A 114 7.09 -6.84 4.12
CA ALA A 114 5.77 -7.43 4.20
C ALA A 114 5.18 -7.40 5.63
N VAL A 115 5.99 -7.76 6.63
CA VAL A 115 5.58 -7.73 8.04
C VAL A 115 5.30 -6.29 8.48
N GLU A 116 6.20 -5.36 8.14
CA GLU A 116 6.03 -3.95 8.48
C GLU A 116 4.81 -3.33 7.81
N PHE A 117 4.55 -3.62 6.54
CA PHE A 117 3.38 -3.18 5.79
C PHE A 117 2.08 -3.64 6.46
N LEU A 118 1.99 -4.92 6.84
CA LEU A 118 0.82 -5.47 7.54
C LEU A 118 0.63 -4.80 8.91
N ILE A 119 1.71 -4.58 9.65
CA ILE A 119 1.71 -3.86 10.95
C ILE A 119 1.30 -2.39 10.78
N ALA A 120 1.64 -1.77 9.66
CA ALA A 120 1.31 -0.39 9.36
C ALA A 120 -0.19 -0.21 9.03
N GLY A 121 -0.87 -1.29 8.64
CA GLY A 121 -2.30 -1.32 8.34
C GLY A 121 -2.64 -1.68 6.89
N GLY A 122 -1.66 -2.14 6.12
CA GLY A 122 -1.85 -2.69 4.77
C GLY A 122 -2.44 -4.10 4.81
N ASP A 123 -3.28 -4.46 3.85
CA ASP A 123 -4.13 -5.65 3.90
C ASP A 123 -3.64 -6.83 3.04
N MET A 124 -2.94 -6.55 1.94
CA MET A 124 -2.39 -7.60 1.07
C MET A 124 -1.02 -7.20 0.54
N VAL A 125 -0.08 -8.14 0.66
CA VAL A 125 1.29 -8.01 0.20
C VAL A 125 1.43 -8.65 -1.17
N MET A 126 2.13 -7.99 -2.08
CA MET A 126 2.48 -8.50 -3.39
C MET A 126 3.96 -8.92 -3.44
N VAL A 127 4.22 -10.12 -3.95
CA VAL A 127 5.55 -10.68 -4.25
C VAL A 127 5.44 -11.37 -5.60
N ALA A 128 5.98 -10.77 -6.65
CA ALA A 128 5.62 -11.14 -8.03
C ALA A 128 6.75 -11.73 -8.88
N HIS A 129 8.01 -11.77 -8.41
CA HIS A 129 9.16 -12.21 -9.20
C HIS A 129 9.66 -13.61 -8.83
N HIS A 130 9.86 -13.90 -7.55
CA HIS A 130 10.54 -15.13 -7.13
C HIS A 130 9.77 -15.91 -6.05
N LEU A 131 9.41 -17.16 -6.37
CA LEU A 131 8.75 -18.07 -5.42
C LEU A 131 9.50 -18.26 -4.10
N PRO A 132 10.84 -18.42 -4.07
CA PRO A 132 11.58 -18.51 -2.80
C PRO A 132 11.42 -17.27 -1.91
N VAL A 133 11.25 -16.08 -2.51
CA VAL A 133 10.98 -14.84 -1.76
C VAL A 133 9.56 -14.83 -1.22
N ALA A 134 8.59 -15.34 -1.98
CA ALA A 134 7.22 -15.52 -1.51
C ALA A 134 7.15 -16.51 -0.32
N ASP A 135 7.86 -17.64 -0.40
CA ASP A 135 7.95 -18.61 0.69
C ASP A 135 8.59 -18.00 1.95
N ALA A 136 9.73 -17.29 1.79
CA ALA A 136 10.38 -16.59 2.89
C ALA A 136 9.50 -15.49 3.50
N THR A 137 8.73 -14.78 2.68
CA THR A 137 7.76 -13.76 3.11
C THR A 137 6.64 -14.38 3.94
N TYR A 138 6.10 -15.51 3.48
CA TYR A 138 5.09 -16.26 4.21
C TYR A 138 5.59 -16.73 5.58
N ASP A 139 6.81 -17.28 5.64
CA ASP A 139 7.43 -17.71 6.89
C ASP A 139 7.73 -16.55 7.85
N ALA A 140 8.16 -15.39 7.33
CA ALA A 140 8.37 -14.18 8.13
C ALA A 140 7.05 -13.69 8.76
N ILE A 141 5.95 -13.66 8.00
CA ILE A 141 4.62 -13.29 8.52
C ILE A 141 4.18 -14.28 9.60
N LYS A 142 4.35 -15.58 9.38
CA LYS A 142 4.04 -16.61 10.39
C LYS A 142 4.84 -16.40 11.67
N ALA A 143 6.14 -16.16 11.56
CA ALA A 143 7.02 -15.92 12.71
C ALA A 143 6.64 -14.64 13.47
N ALA A 144 6.29 -13.56 12.74
CA ALA A 144 5.82 -12.31 13.34
C ALA A 144 4.51 -12.49 14.11
N VAL A 145 3.60 -13.33 13.62
CA VAL A 145 2.36 -13.68 14.35
C VAL A 145 2.66 -14.53 15.58
N ALA A 146 3.48 -15.58 15.41
CA ALA A 146 3.83 -16.49 16.50
C ALA A 146 4.56 -15.76 17.66
N SER A 147 5.37 -14.75 17.34
CA SER A 147 6.06 -13.91 18.32
C SER A 147 5.19 -12.80 18.92
N GLY A 148 4.01 -12.53 18.36
CA GLY A 148 3.14 -11.41 18.76
C GLY A 148 3.54 -10.05 18.19
N ARG A 149 4.61 -9.97 17.37
CA ARG A 149 5.01 -8.73 16.68
C ARG A 149 3.93 -8.23 15.72
N LEU A 150 3.29 -9.16 15.00
CA LEU A 150 2.12 -8.91 14.18
C LEU A 150 0.89 -9.52 14.88
N PRO A 151 -0.02 -8.71 15.46
CA PRO A 151 -1.20 -9.24 16.12
C PRO A 151 -2.07 -10.05 15.15
N ARG A 152 -2.52 -11.24 15.57
CA ARG A 152 -3.42 -12.08 14.75
C ARG A 152 -4.68 -11.33 14.31
N ALA A 153 -5.25 -10.52 15.21
CA ALA A 153 -6.42 -9.69 14.91
C ALA A 153 -6.19 -8.75 13.70
N ARG A 154 -4.96 -8.24 13.52
CA ARG A 154 -4.62 -7.39 12.37
C ARG A 154 -4.72 -8.18 11.05
N LEU A 155 -4.32 -9.45 11.03
CA LEU A 155 -4.49 -10.31 9.85
C LEU A 155 -5.97 -10.66 9.62
N ASP A 156 -6.73 -10.93 10.68
CA ASP A 156 -8.15 -11.26 10.54
C ASP A 156 -8.93 -10.06 9.96
N GLU A 157 -8.61 -8.83 10.35
CA GLU A 157 -9.13 -7.60 9.75
C GLU A 157 -8.78 -7.46 8.26
N ALA A 158 -7.53 -7.74 7.89
CA ALA A 158 -7.07 -7.70 6.50
C ALA A 158 -7.83 -8.74 5.65
N VAL A 159 -7.96 -9.97 6.15
CA VAL A 159 -8.72 -11.04 5.48
C VAL A 159 -10.18 -10.65 5.29
N ALA A 160 -10.83 -10.06 6.30
CA ALA A 160 -12.22 -9.62 6.20
C ALA A 160 -12.41 -8.58 5.08
N LYS A 161 -11.48 -7.63 4.93
CA LYS A 161 -11.50 -6.66 3.81
C LYS A 161 -11.36 -7.34 2.46
N LEU A 162 -10.42 -8.27 2.32
CA LEU A 162 -10.18 -8.99 1.07
C LEU A 162 -11.34 -9.92 0.68
N GLN A 163 -12.00 -10.54 1.66
CA GLN A 163 -13.21 -11.33 1.42
C GLN A 163 -14.37 -10.46 0.92
N GLY A 164 -14.46 -9.21 1.39
CA GLY A 164 -15.40 -8.22 0.86
C GLY A 164 -15.26 -8.00 -0.65
N LEU A 165 -14.05 -8.12 -1.21
CA LEU A 165 -13.80 -7.99 -2.65
C LEU A 165 -14.31 -9.18 -3.47
N ARG A 166 -14.27 -10.39 -2.90
CA ARG A 166 -14.64 -11.63 -3.62
C ARG A 166 -16.15 -11.83 -3.76
N ASN A 167 -16.94 -11.18 -2.91
CA ASN A 167 -18.38 -11.36 -2.82
C ASN A 167 -19.17 -10.28 -3.61
N MET A 168 -18.50 -9.59 -4.53
CA MET A 168 -19.06 -8.54 -5.39
C MET A 168 -19.47 -9.05 -6.76
#